data_AF-X0VB47-F1
#
_entry.id   AF-X0VB47-F1
#
_cell.length_a   1.000
_cell.length_b   1.000
_cell.length_c   1.000
_cell.angle_alpha   90.00
_cell.angle_beta   90.00
_cell.angle_gamma   90.00
#
_symmetry.space_group_name_H-M   'P 1'
#
loop_
_entity.id
_entity.type
_entity.pdbx_description
1 polymer ?
#
loop_
_entity_poly.entity_id
_entity_poly.type
_entity_poly.pdbx_seq_one_letter_code
_entity_poly.pdbx_strand_id
1 'polypeptide(L)'
;RLTKKNGHLILVDFSIDSSTFFLARKGISLIESLAGNEHYKHYKEYVASNGLDALLEDSPLKEIEKHYFVFNGVVLKVLQKTK
;
A
#
# COMPACT_ATOMS: atom_id res chain seq x y z
N ARG A 1 3.09 -18.65 5.10
CA ARG A 1 3.27 -20.03 4.60
C ARG A 1 4.21 -20.13 3.38
N LEU A 2 4.33 -19.07 2.56
CA LEU A 2 5.20 -19.04 1.36
C LEU A 2 6.61 -18.49 1.63
N THR A 3 6.73 -17.46 2.48
CA THR A 3 8.03 -16.90 2.87
C THR A 3 8.64 -17.70 4.04
N LYS A 4 9.92 -18.06 3.94
CA LYS A 4 10.70 -18.66 5.04
C LYS A 4 11.02 -17.63 6.12
N LYS A 5 11.42 -18.08 7.31
CA LYS A 5 11.95 -17.18 8.36
C LYS A 5 13.10 -16.35 7.80
N ASN A 6 13.11 -15.04 8.07
CA ASN A 6 14.03 -14.04 7.53
C ASN A 6 13.96 -13.88 5.99
N GLY A 7 12.97 -14.49 5.34
CA GLY A 7 12.71 -14.23 3.93
C GLY A 7 12.05 -12.88 3.75
N HIS A 8 12.28 -12.28 2.58
CA HIS A 8 11.77 -10.97 2.24
C HIS A 8 10.55 -11.08 1.34
N LEU A 9 9.63 -10.13 1.50
CA LEU A 9 8.52 -9.87 0.61
C LEU A 9 8.62 -8.41 0.18
N ILE A 10 8.52 -8.17 -1.12
CA ILE A 10 8.48 -6.83 -1.68
C ILE A 10 7.03 -6.56 -2.07
N LEU A 11 6.46 -5.50 -1.51
CA LEU A 11 5.12 -5.04 -1.86
C LEU A 11 5.23 -3.68 -2.52
N VAL A 12 4.52 -3.51 -3.62
CA VAL A 12 4.36 -2.22 -4.32
C VAL A 12 2.89 -1.89 -4.31
N ASP A 13 2.56 -0.71 -3.81
CA ASP A 13 1.18 -0.26 -3.68
C ASP A 13 1.08 1.26 -3.81
N PHE A 14 -0.13 1.79 -3.86
CA PHE A 14 -0.36 3.23 -3.77
C PHE A 14 -0.04 3.74 -2.37
N SER A 15 0.70 4.84 -2.31
CA SER A 15 0.93 5.54 -1.05
C SER A 15 -0.36 6.22 -0.60
N ILE A 16 -0.79 5.89 0.62
CA ILE A 16 -1.99 6.46 1.26
C ILE A 16 -1.60 7.46 2.36
N ASP A 17 -0.30 7.59 2.62
CA ASP A 17 0.25 8.45 3.66
C ASP A 17 -0.04 9.94 3.38
N SER A 18 -0.08 10.73 4.43
CA SER A 18 -0.10 12.20 4.44
C SER A 18 1.01 12.85 3.58
N SER A 19 2.10 12.11 3.33
CA SER A 19 3.21 12.49 2.45
C SER A 19 2.90 12.35 0.95
N THR A 20 1.76 11.72 0.59
CA THR A 20 1.28 11.57 -0.78
C THR A 20 0.82 12.90 -1.34
N PHE A 21 1.42 13.32 -2.46
CA PHE A 21 1.06 14.60 -3.07
C PHE A 21 -0.41 14.60 -3.50
N PHE A 22 -1.13 15.68 -3.20
CA PHE A 22 -2.58 15.78 -3.43
C PHE A 22 -3.00 15.47 -4.89
N LEU A 23 -2.16 15.81 -5.86
CA LEU A 23 -2.41 15.49 -7.27
C LEU A 23 -2.31 13.99 -7.56
N ALA A 24 -1.39 13.27 -6.92
CA ALA A 24 -1.27 11.83 -7.06
C ALA A 24 -2.52 11.12 -6.51
N ARG A 25 -3.01 11.55 -5.34
CA ARG A 25 -4.24 11.01 -4.73
C ARG A 25 -5.47 11.24 -5.60
N LYS A 26 -5.57 12.41 -6.25
CA LYS A 26 -6.63 12.70 -7.23
C LYS A 26 -6.51 11.85 -8.49
N GLY A 27 -5.30 11.66 -9.00
CA GLY A 27 -5.03 10.81 -10.16
C GLY A 27 -5.45 9.36 -9.92
N ILE A 28 -5.03 8.78 -8.79
CA ILE A 28 -5.41 7.41 -8.41
C ILE A 28 -6.93 7.29 -8.29
N SER A 29 -7.57 8.22 -7.59
CA SER A 29 -9.04 8.24 -7.45
C SER A 29 -9.77 8.31 -8.79
N LEU A 30 -9.21 9.02 -9.77
CA LEU A 30 -9.78 9.13 -11.12
C LEU A 30 -9.64 7.80 -11.88
N ILE A 31 -8.47 7.15 -11.80
CA ILE A 31 -8.23 5.83 -12.42
C ILE A 31 -9.18 4.78 -11.82
N GLU A 32 -9.30 4.73 -10.49
CA GLU A 32 -10.18 3.77 -9.80
C GLU A 32 -11.66 4.01 -10.13
N SER A 33 -12.07 5.27 -10.30
CA SER A 33 -13.43 5.61 -10.78
C SER A 33 -13.69 5.12 -12.20
N LEU A 34 -12.71 5.26 -13.10
CA LEU A 34 -12.79 4.75 -14.47
C LEU A 34 -12.81 3.22 -14.53
N ALA A 35 -12.16 2.53 -13.58
CA ALA A 35 -12.19 1.08 -13.45
C ALA A 35 -13.55 0.54 -12.98
N GLY A 36 -14.42 1.40 -12.44
CA GLY A 36 -15.81 1.12 -12.11
C GLY A 36 -16.18 1.46 -10.66
N ASN A 37 -17.48 1.56 -10.39
CA ASN A 37 -18.00 1.98 -9.08
C ASN A 37 -17.56 1.06 -7.92
N GLU A 38 -17.45 -0.24 -8.14
CA GLU A 38 -16.99 -1.20 -7.12
C GLU A 38 -15.50 -1.03 -6.82
N HIS A 39 -14.67 -0.81 -7.85
CA HIS A 39 -13.24 -0.51 -7.69
C HIS A 39 -13.05 0.76 -6.85
N TYR A 40 -13.75 1.83 -7.20
CA TYR A 40 -13.69 3.08 -6.47
C TYR A 40 -14.18 2.95 -5.02
N LYS A 41 -15.23 2.15 -4.78
CA LYS A 41 -15.74 1.89 -3.42
C LYS A 41 -14.71 1.16 -2.57
N HIS A 42 -14.18 0.04 -3.05
CA HIS A 42 -13.18 -0.75 -2.31
C HIS A 42 -11.89 0.04 -2.09
N TYR A 43 -11.45 0.84 -3.07
CA TYR A 43 -10.30 1.73 -2.90
C TYR A 43 -10.53 2.75 -1.78
N LYS A 44 -11.71 3.37 -1.71
CA LYS A 44 -12.04 4.31 -0.62
C LYS A 44 -12.07 3.63 0.74
N GLU A 45 -12.64 2.43 0.83
CA GLU A 45 -12.67 1.63 2.07
C GLU A 45 -11.25 1.25 2.51
N TYR A 46 -10.41 0.80 1.57
CA TYR A 46 -9.01 0.50 1.78
C TYR A 46 -8.22 1.73 2.30
N VAL A 47 -8.43 2.89 1.68
CA VAL A 47 -7.83 4.15 2.13
C VAL A 47 -8.31 4.55 3.53
N ALA A 48 -9.60 4.37 3.81
CA ALA A 48 -10.19 4.69 5.11
C ALA A 48 -9.69 3.75 6.22
N SER A 49 -9.31 2.51 5.90
CA SER A 49 -8.74 1.55 6.83
C SER A 49 -7.23 1.68 7.00
N ASN A 50 -6.61 2.83 6.69
CA ASN A 50 -5.16 3.04 6.73
C ASN A 50 -4.36 2.15 5.74
N GLY A 51 -5.01 1.63 4.72
CA GLY A 51 -4.38 0.93 3.61
C GLY A 51 -3.56 -0.29 4.03
N LEU A 52 -2.38 -0.40 3.45
CA LEU A 52 -1.50 -1.55 3.60
C LEU A 52 -1.06 -1.75 5.05
N ASP A 53 -0.94 -0.67 5.82
CA ASP A 53 -0.45 -0.74 7.19
C ASP A 53 -1.41 -1.50 8.11
N ALA A 54 -2.73 -1.33 7.94
CA ALA A 54 -3.71 -2.11 8.71
C ALA A 54 -3.71 -3.59 8.34
N LEU A 55 -3.40 -3.94 7.08
CA LEU A 55 -3.27 -5.35 6.68
C LEU A 55 -2.00 -6.01 7.23
N LEU A 56 -0.98 -5.22 7.56
CA LEU A 56 0.30 -5.71 8.06
C LEU A 56 0.35 -5.78 9.59
N GLU A 57 -0.52 -5.07 10.31
CA GLU A 57 -0.51 -4.94 11.78
C GLU A 57 -0.52 -6.31 12.51
N ASP A 58 -1.37 -7.24 12.07
CA ASP A 58 -1.48 -8.58 12.65
C ASP A 58 -0.60 -9.63 11.95
N SER A 59 0.29 -9.21 11.05
CA SER A 59 1.10 -10.10 10.24
C SER A 59 2.47 -10.41 10.89
N PRO A 60 3.09 -11.57 10.60
CA PRO A 60 4.46 -11.85 11.04
C PRO A 60 5.53 -11.09 10.21
N LEU A 61 5.10 -10.18 9.32
CA LEU A 61 5.96 -9.40 8.44
C LEU A 61 6.28 -8.07 9.12
N LYS A 62 7.57 -7.74 9.16
CA LYS A 62 8.04 -6.46 9.67
C LYS A 62 8.62 -5.64 8.54
N GLU A 63 8.21 -4.38 8.42
CA GLU A 63 8.84 -3.44 7.50
C GLU A 63 10.30 -3.20 7.89
N ILE A 64 11.19 -3.34 6.90
CA ILE A 64 12.63 -3.06 7.04
C ILE A 64 13.08 -1.92 6.14
N GLU A 65 12.43 -1.71 5.01
CA GLU A 65 12.72 -0.61 4.08
C GLU A 65 11.43 -0.09 3.44
N LYS A 66 11.41 1.21 3.14
CA LYS A 66 10.28 1.90 2.50
C LYS A 66 10.81 2.93 1.51
N HIS A 67 10.31 2.88 0.28
CA HIS A 67 10.68 3.79 -0.80
C HIS A 67 9.44 4.38 -1.45
N TYR A 68 9.50 5.67 -1.77
CA TYR A 68 8.42 6.38 -2.45
C TYR A 68 8.81 6.70 -3.89
N PHE A 69 7.84 6.61 -4.79
CA PHE A 69 7.98 6.89 -6.21
C PHE A 69 6.80 7.74 -6.69
N VAL A 70 6.95 8.34 -7.88
CA VAL A 70 5.89 9.07 -8.59
C VAL A 70 5.18 10.11 -7.70
N PHE A 71 5.91 11.17 -7.31
CA PHE A 71 5.40 12.22 -6.41
C PHE A 71 4.80 11.67 -5.10
N ASN A 72 5.45 10.64 -4.53
CA ASN A 72 4.95 9.88 -3.37
C ASN A 72 3.57 9.26 -3.58
N GLY A 73 3.18 8.96 -4.81
CA GLY A 73 1.93 8.27 -5.14
C GLY A 73 2.04 6.75 -5.08
N VAL A 74 3.26 6.21 -5.18
CA VAL A 74 3.54 4.78 -5.11
C VAL A 74 4.54 4.53 -3.99
N VAL A 75 4.32 3.50 -3.20
CA VAL A 75 5.20 3.04 -2.14
C VAL A 75 5.66 1.62 -2.42
N LEU A 76 6.96 1.38 -2.26
CA LEU A 76 7.54 0.05 -2.16
C LEU A 76 7.92 -0.20 -0.72
N LYS A 77 7.43 -1.29 -0.14
CA LYS A 77 7.83 -1.77 1.18
C LYS A 77 8.59 -3.08 1.03
N VAL A 78 9.76 -3.15 1.64
CA VAL A 78 10.46 -4.42 1.85
C VAL A 78 10.11 -4.90 3.25
N LEU A 79 9.50 -6.07 3.31
CA LEU A 79 9.04 -6.69 4.53
C LEU A 79 9.85 -7.96 4.79
N GLN A 80 10.24 -8.18 6.04
CA GLN A 80 10.92 -9.39 6.46
C GLN A 80 10.02 -10.23 7.35
N LYS A 81 9.95 -11.54 7.09
CA LYS A 81 9.19 -12.47 7.94
C LYS A 81 9.98 -12.78 9.22
N THR A 82 9.38 -12.46 10.36
CA THR A 82 10.01 -12.58 11.69
C THR A 82 9.76 -13.93 12.37
N LYS A 83 8.61 -14.57 12.11
CA LYS A 83 8.19 -15.87 12.68
C LYS A 83 7.64 -16.78 11.58
#